data_AF-A0A973M3Y7-F1
#
_entry.id   AF-A0A973M3Y7-F1
#
_cell.length_a   1.000
_cell.length_b   1.000
_cell.length_c   1.000
_cell.angle_alpha   90.00
_cell.angle_beta   90.00
_cell.angle_gamma   90.00
#
_symmetry.space_group_name_H-M   'P 1'
#
loop_
_entity.id
_entity.type
_entity.pdbx_description
1 polymer ?
#
loop_
_entity_poly.entity_id
_entity_poly.type
_entity_poly.pdbx_seq_one_letter_code
_entity_poly.pdbx_strand_id
1 'polypeptide(L)'
;MGGAAAAAIGFVGVSALVVSSLGGPLVQAVVAVVLSAAAGIGWPHFLGIPAKKTNGTILALAGAAAVISAAAVTGPEFLIWTPAAIALGIMAVIVVQLIRGTGQSHRLESTLGASSGVLLCCLGAGWIATARFTGTGSMLLVAGISTAVALLVGAINWPDTIVAPLAIAFAGLAAPLSALVLTGIAVIPATATGALIGAVLAAVRRLNRTRSRPVPAAGLMALALGPVLAVGSLAYFIDKLLLY
;
A
#
# COMPACT_ATOMS: atom_id res chain seq x y z
N MET A 1 17.74 12.81 -4.31
CA MET A 1 17.92 12.18 -2.99
C MET A 1 16.68 11.43 -2.47
N GLY A 2 15.45 11.68 -2.96
CA GLY A 2 14.25 10.98 -2.43
C GLY A 2 14.04 9.53 -2.89
N GLY A 3 14.58 9.12 -4.05
CA GLY A 3 14.28 7.79 -4.63
C GLY A 3 14.80 6.61 -3.80
N ALA A 4 16.09 6.62 -3.43
CA ALA A 4 16.68 5.54 -2.64
C ALA A 4 16.12 5.48 -1.22
N ALA A 5 15.91 6.63 -0.57
CA ALA A 5 15.32 6.69 0.77
C ALA A 5 13.87 6.17 0.79
N ALA A 6 13.05 6.56 -0.20
CA ALA A 6 11.69 6.05 -0.31
C ALA A 6 11.66 4.54 -0.61
N ALA A 7 12.54 4.06 -1.49
CA ALA A 7 12.68 2.63 -1.76
C ALA A 7 13.08 1.84 -0.50
N ALA A 8 14.03 2.35 0.30
CA ALA A 8 14.44 1.74 1.55
C ALA A 8 13.30 1.68 2.58
N ILE A 9 12.55 2.78 2.76
CA ILE A 9 11.38 2.82 3.65
C ILE A 9 10.32 1.82 3.20
N GLY A 10 10.01 1.79 1.90
CA GLY A 10 9.05 0.85 1.33
C GLY A 10 9.48 -0.61 1.52
N PHE A 11 10.78 -0.89 1.32
CA PHE A 11 11.36 -2.22 1.47
C PHE A 11 11.26 -2.67 2.93
N VAL A 12 11.69 -1.83 3.88
CA VAL A 12 11.53 -2.10 5.32
C VAL A 12 10.07 -2.32 5.68
N GLY A 13 9.15 -1.52 5.14
CA GLY A 13 7.71 -1.67 5.36
C GLY A 13 7.18 -3.02 4.88
N VAL A 14 7.52 -3.44 3.66
CA VAL A 14 7.06 -4.73 3.13
C VAL A 14 7.71 -5.90 3.85
N SER A 15 9.01 -5.81 4.17
CA SER A 15 9.69 -6.84 4.96
C SER A 15 9.06 -6.97 6.34
N ALA A 16 8.70 -5.87 7.00
CA ALA A 16 8.00 -5.91 8.28
C ALA A 16 6.64 -6.61 8.17
N LEU A 17 5.85 -6.31 7.14
CA LEU A 17 4.56 -6.97 6.89
C LEU A 17 4.71 -8.47 6.69
N VAL A 18 5.69 -8.89 5.87
CA VAL A 18 5.95 -10.30 5.59
C VAL A 18 6.50 -11.04 6.82
N VAL A 19 7.47 -10.47 7.54
CA VAL A 19 8.04 -11.13 8.73
C VAL A 19 7.02 -11.19 9.86
N SER A 20 6.19 -10.16 10.03
CA SER A 20 5.16 -10.13 11.07
C SER A 20 4.07 -11.19 10.91
N SER A 21 3.86 -11.73 9.70
CA SER A 21 2.91 -12.83 9.50
C SER A 21 3.35 -14.12 10.18
N LEU A 22 4.65 -14.30 10.45
CA LEU A 22 5.17 -15.44 11.21
C LEU A 22 4.76 -15.42 12.68
N GLY A 23 4.46 -14.23 13.23
CA GLY A 23 3.97 -14.05 14.60
C GLY A 23 2.46 -14.22 14.76
N GLY A 24 1.74 -14.57 13.68
CA GLY A 24 0.29 -14.73 13.65
C GLY A 24 -0.49 -13.42 13.34
N PRO A 25 -1.83 -13.51 13.23
CA PRO A 25 -2.65 -12.42 12.70
C PRO A 25 -2.60 -11.13 13.52
N LEU A 26 -2.48 -11.23 14.84
CA LEU A 26 -2.43 -10.07 15.73
C LEU A 26 -1.13 -9.28 15.56
N VAL A 27 0.02 -9.97 15.45
CA VAL A 27 1.32 -9.32 15.25
C VAL A 27 1.35 -8.61 13.89
N GLN A 28 0.86 -9.29 12.85
CA GLN A 28 0.73 -8.69 11.53
C GLN A 28 -0.22 -7.49 11.52
N ALA A 29 -1.34 -7.57 12.25
CA ALA A 29 -2.26 -6.45 12.40
C ALA A 29 -1.62 -5.24 13.06
N VAL A 30 -0.86 -5.42 14.14
CA VAL A 30 -0.14 -4.32 14.80
C VAL A 30 0.82 -3.63 13.83
N VAL A 31 1.60 -4.40 13.07
CA VAL A 31 2.52 -3.84 12.08
C VAL A 31 1.77 -3.10 10.97
N ALA A 32 0.70 -3.68 10.43
CA ALA A 32 -0.11 -3.05 9.40
C ALA A 32 -0.80 -1.76 9.90
N VAL A 33 -1.27 -1.71 11.15
CA VAL A 33 -1.79 -0.49 11.77
C VAL A 33 -0.70 0.57 11.85
N VAL A 34 0.50 0.23 12.33
CA VAL A 34 1.62 1.17 12.44
C VAL A 34 2.01 1.74 11.08
N LEU A 35 2.14 0.89 10.06
CA LEU A 35 2.47 1.33 8.70
C LEU A 35 1.37 2.16 8.07
N SER A 36 0.10 1.79 8.28
CA SER A 36 -1.04 2.57 7.83
C SER A 36 -1.13 3.92 8.54
N ALA A 37 -0.81 4.00 9.83
CA ALA A 37 -0.77 5.26 10.57
C ALA A 37 0.38 6.14 10.08
N ALA A 38 1.57 5.57 9.86
CA ALA A 38 2.71 6.29 9.29
C ALA A 38 2.39 6.84 7.89
N ALA A 39 1.76 6.04 7.03
CA ALA A 39 1.31 6.48 5.73
C ALA A 39 0.23 7.56 5.84
N GLY A 40 -0.79 7.36 6.67
CA GLY A 40 -1.90 8.29 6.87
C GLY A 40 -1.48 9.65 7.41
N ILE A 41 -0.64 9.68 8.45
CA ILE A 41 -0.10 10.91 9.05
C ILE A 41 0.84 11.63 8.08
N GLY A 42 1.63 10.88 7.31
CA GLY A 42 2.54 11.42 6.32
C GLY A 42 1.84 11.96 5.06
N TRP A 43 0.67 11.43 4.71
CA TRP A 43 0.01 11.71 3.43
C TRP A 43 -0.39 13.19 3.25
N PRO A 44 -0.99 13.88 4.24
CA PRO A 44 -1.21 15.32 4.15
C PRO A 44 0.08 16.15 4.03
N HIS A 45 1.19 15.68 4.61
CA HIS A 45 2.50 16.31 4.47
C HIS A 45 3.06 16.13 3.05
N PHE A 46 2.82 14.96 2.46
CA PHE A 46 3.19 14.64 1.09
C PHE A 46 2.45 15.49 0.05
N LEU A 47 1.17 15.78 0.29
CA LEU A 47 0.33 16.59 -0.60
C LEU A 47 0.38 18.10 -0.29
N GLY A 48 0.99 18.51 0.82
CA GLY A 48 1.01 19.92 1.23
C GLY A 48 -0.36 20.46 1.64
N ILE A 49 -1.27 19.57 2.10
CA ILE A 49 -2.63 19.93 2.51
C ILE A 49 -2.57 20.84 3.77
N PRO A 50 -3.39 21.90 3.88
CA PRO A 50 -3.39 22.77 5.06
C PRO A 50 -3.80 22.05 6.36
N ALA A 51 -4.82 21.19 6.32
CA ALA A 51 -5.35 20.46 7.48
C ALA A 51 -4.58 19.16 7.76
N LYS A 52 -3.28 19.26 8.01
CA LYS A 52 -2.37 18.09 8.10
C LYS A 52 -2.74 17.11 9.22
N LYS A 53 -2.98 17.65 10.42
CA LYS A 53 -3.26 16.84 11.61
C LYS A 53 -4.59 16.11 11.48
N THR A 54 -5.67 16.84 11.21
CA THR A 54 -7.03 16.27 11.16
C THR A 54 -7.17 15.21 10.07
N ASN A 55 -6.75 15.52 8.83
CA ASN A 55 -6.82 14.53 7.76
C ASN A 55 -5.88 13.36 8.03
N GLY A 56 -4.67 13.61 8.54
CA GLY A 56 -3.73 12.54 8.87
C GLY A 56 -4.29 11.56 9.89
N THR A 57 -4.97 12.06 10.92
CA THR A 57 -5.68 11.24 11.92
C THR A 57 -6.81 10.44 11.28
N ILE A 58 -7.62 11.04 10.40
CA ILE A 58 -8.70 10.32 9.72
C ILE A 58 -8.15 9.16 8.89
N LEU A 59 -7.10 9.40 8.11
CA LEU A 59 -6.47 8.38 7.27
C LEU A 59 -5.89 7.23 8.12
N ALA A 60 -5.21 7.57 9.21
CA ALA A 60 -4.66 6.59 10.15
C ALA A 60 -5.77 5.74 10.80
N LEU A 61 -6.86 6.37 11.26
CA LEU A 61 -7.98 5.67 11.89
C LEU A 61 -8.74 4.79 10.89
N ALA A 62 -9.00 5.28 9.68
CA ALA A 62 -9.69 4.51 8.63
C ALA A 62 -8.86 3.28 8.21
N GLY A 63 -7.55 3.45 8.04
CA GLY A 63 -6.65 2.35 7.75
C GLY A 63 -6.56 1.34 8.90
N ALA A 64 -6.45 1.83 10.14
CA ALA A 64 -6.46 0.98 11.33
C ALA A 64 -7.78 0.18 11.45
N ALA A 65 -8.92 0.80 11.20
CA ALA A 65 -10.22 0.12 11.20
C ALA A 65 -10.30 -0.97 10.12
N ALA A 66 -9.78 -0.71 8.91
CA ALA A 66 -9.73 -1.70 7.84
C ALA A 66 -8.82 -2.88 8.20
N VAL A 67 -7.65 -2.60 8.77
CA VAL A 67 -6.68 -3.61 9.21
C VAL A 67 -7.23 -4.46 10.36
N ILE A 68 -7.79 -3.83 11.39
CA ILE A 68 -8.35 -4.50 12.56
C ILE A 68 -9.53 -5.38 12.15
N SER A 69 -10.40 -4.89 11.26
CA SER A 69 -11.50 -5.69 10.75
C SER A 69 -11.01 -6.90 9.94
N ALA A 70 -10.01 -6.74 9.07
CA ALA A 70 -9.42 -7.87 8.35
C ALA A 70 -8.73 -8.90 9.26
N ALA A 71 -8.24 -8.48 10.43
CA ALA A 71 -7.70 -9.39 11.45
C ALA A 71 -8.80 -10.07 12.29
N ALA A 72 -9.91 -9.39 12.54
CA ALA A 72 -10.97 -9.88 13.41
C ALA A 72 -12.00 -10.76 12.69
N VAL A 73 -12.23 -10.55 11.40
CA VAL A 73 -13.20 -11.33 10.62
C VAL A 73 -12.75 -12.80 10.55
N THR A 74 -13.70 -13.69 10.83
CA THR A 74 -13.61 -15.13 10.57
C THR A 74 -14.33 -15.47 9.28
N GLY A 75 -13.65 -16.14 8.36
CA GLY A 75 -14.23 -16.61 7.09
C GLY A 75 -13.46 -16.13 5.86
N PRO A 76 -13.86 -16.57 4.65
CA PRO A 76 -13.11 -16.34 3.41
C PRO A 76 -13.24 -14.90 2.86
N GLU A 77 -13.98 -14.03 3.55
CA GLU A 77 -14.27 -12.65 3.14
C GLU A 77 -13.59 -11.64 4.06
N PHE A 78 -12.26 -11.74 4.19
CA PHE A 78 -11.49 -10.93 5.14
C PHE A 78 -11.59 -9.41 4.92
N LEU A 79 -11.88 -8.96 3.69
CA LEU A 79 -12.01 -7.52 3.36
C LEU A 79 -13.46 -7.00 3.37
N ILE A 80 -14.43 -7.75 3.90
CA ILE A 80 -15.86 -7.37 3.86
C ILE A 80 -16.15 -5.97 4.47
N TRP A 81 -15.42 -5.59 5.51
CA TRP A 81 -15.58 -4.29 6.19
C TRP A 81 -14.66 -3.18 5.65
N THR A 82 -13.72 -3.51 4.77
CA THR A 82 -12.79 -2.52 4.19
C THR A 82 -13.53 -1.43 3.39
N PRO A 83 -14.55 -1.73 2.56
CA PRO A 83 -15.35 -0.69 1.89
C PRO A 83 -16.07 0.24 2.88
N ALA A 84 -16.58 -0.29 4.00
CA ALA A 84 -17.22 0.52 5.03
C ALA A 84 -16.21 1.47 5.71
N ALA A 85 -15.01 0.98 6.04
CA ALA A 85 -13.94 1.80 6.59
C ALA A 85 -13.51 2.92 5.62
N ILE A 86 -13.41 2.61 4.32
CA ILE A 86 -13.13 3.60 3.26
C ILE A 86 -14.25 4.65 3.22
N ALA A 87 -15.51 4.23 3.16
CA ALA A 87 -16.65 5.13 3.08
C ALA A 87 -16.71 6.07 4.28
N LEU A 88 -16.55 5.53 5.50
CA LEU A 88 -16.50 6.32 6.73
C LEU A 88 -15.33 7.31 6.73
N GLY A 89 -14.15 6.87 6.29
CA GLY A 89 -12.97 7.75 6.17
C GLY A 89 -13.19 8.88 5.16
N ILE A 90 -13.74 8.60 3.98
CA ILE A 90 -14.04 9.61 2.96
C ILE A 90 -15.13 10.57 3.46
N MET A 91 -16.18 10.06 4.11
CA MET A 91 -17.21 10.91 4.72
C MET A 91 -16.62 11.83 5.79
N ALA A 92 -15.74 11.31 6.66
CA ALA A 92 -15.04 12.11 7.66
C ALA A 92 -14.17 13.20 7.02
N VAL A 93 -13.45 12.89 5.94
CA VAL A 93 -12.71 13.88 5.15
C VAL A 93 -13.66 14.97 4.65
N ILE A 94 -14.79 14.61 4.05
CA ILE A 94 -15.77 15.59 3.55
C ILE A 94 -16.29 16.48 4.69
N VAL A 95 -16.66 15.89 5.83
CA VAL A 95 -17.12 16.62 7.02
C VAL A 95 -16.07 17.62 7.50
N VAL A 96 -14.79 17.23 7.57
CA VAL A 96 -13.71 18.16 7.91
C VAL A 96 -13.65 19.33 6.93
N GLN A 97 -13.86 19.08 5.63
CA GLN A 97 -13.83 20.14 4.63
C GLN A 97 -15.07 21.03 4.70
N LEU A 98 -16.22 20.53 5.14
CA LEU A 98 -17.41 21.33 5.43
C LEU A 98 -17.17 22.26 6.62
N ILE A 99 -16.60 21.73 7.72
CA ILE A 99 -16.26 22.51 8.93
C ILE A 99 -15.25 23.62 8.62
N ARG A 100 -14.30 23.37 7.72
CA ARG A 100 -13.31 24.38 7.28
C ARG A 100 -13.92 25.59 6.53
N GLY A 101 -15.19 25.53 6.13
CA GLY A 101 -15.91 26.63 5.50
C GLY A 101 -15.70 26.76 3.99
N THR A 102 -16.57 27.55 3.32
CA THR A 102 -16.72 27.61 1.85
C THR A 102 -15.73 28.52 1.10
N GLY A 103 -14.83 29.22 1.79
CA GLY A 103 -13.85 30.15 1.18
C GLY A 103 -12.38 29.71 1.21
N GLN A 104 -12.09 28.48 1.64
CA GLN A 104 -10.70 28.00 1.73
C GLN A 104 -10.15 27.65 0.35
N SER A 105 -8.93 28.09 0.04
CA SER A 105 -8.21 27.69 -1.15
C SER A 105 -7.90 26.18 -1.12
N HIS A 106 -7.86 25.56 -2.30
CA HIS A 106 -7.49 24.14 -2.49
C HIS A 106 -8.41 23.11 -1.79
N ARG A 107 -9.71 23.42 -1.56
CA ARG A 107 -10.65 22.47 -0.92
C ARG A 107 -10.82 21.18 -1.71
N LEU A 108 -11.12 21.27 -3.01
CA LEU A 108 -11.32 20.09 -3.86
C LEU A 108 -10.05 19.24 -3.92
N GLU A 109 -8.90 19.87 -4.13
CA GLU A 109 -7.59 19.20 -4.13
C GLU A 109 -7.31 18.52 -2.79
N SER A 110 -7.65 19.17 -1.67
CA SER A 110 -7.49 18.60 -0.34
C SER A 110 -8.45 17.45 -0.07
N THR A 111 -9.69 17.50 -0.58
CA THR A 111 -10.67 16.42 -0.45
C THR A 111 -10.23 15.21 -1.27
N LEU A 112 -9.95 15.40 -2.57
CA LEU A 112 -9.48 14.32 -3.45
C LEU A 112 -8.16 13.73 -2.96
N GLY A 113 -7.24 14.61 -2.54
CA GLY A 113 -5.97 14.24 -1.95
C GLY A 113 -6.12 13.40 -0.69
N ALA A 114 -6.94 13.83 0.27
CA ALA A 114 -7.17 13.07 1.50
C ALA A 114 -7.94 11.76 1.24
N SER A 115 -8.97 11.77 0.38
CA SER A 115 -9.73 10.56 0.00
C SER A 115 -8.84 9.49 -0.65
N SER A 116 -7.90 9.87 -1.51
CA SER A 116 -6.93 8.91 -2.07
C SER A 116 -6.03 8.31 -0.98
N GLY A 117 -5.65 9.10 0.03
CA GLY A 117 -4.91 8.61 1.18
C GLY A 117 -5.72 7.65 2.04
N VAL A 118 -7.03 7.88 2.21
CA VAL A 118 -7.93 6.94 2.90
C VAL A 118 -7.93 5.60 2.18
N LEU A 119 -8.10 5.62 0.85
CA LEU A 119 -8.06 4.40 0.03
C LEU A 119 -6.74 3.64 0.23
N LEU A 120 -5.60 4.30 0.08
CA LEU A 120 -4.29 3.65 0.22
C LEU A 120 -4.07 3.06 1.61
N CYS A 121 -4.47 3.77 2.67
CA CYS A 121 -4.35 3.27 4.04
C CYS A 121 -5.23 2.03 4.27
N CYS A 122 -6.50 2.08 3.82
CA CYS A 122 -7.42 0.96 3.99
C CYS A 122 -7.03 -0.28 3.16
N LEU A 123 -6.47 -0.11 1.96
CA LEU A 123 -5.99 -1.23 1.14
C LEU A 123 -4.82 -1.99 1.80
N GLY A 124 -4.16 -1.39 2.80
CA GLY A 124 -3.18 -2.09 3.65
C GLY A 124 -3.73 -3.33 4.34
N ALA A 125 -5.04 -3.39 4.61
CA ALA A 125 -5.72 -4.56 5.16
C ALA A 125 -5.57 -5.81 4.28
N GLY A 126 -5.33 -5.64 2.98
CA GLY A 126 -5.11 -6.74 2.06
C GLY A 126 -3.91 -7.63 2.42
N TRP A 127 -2.85 -7.09 3.03
CA TRP A 127 -1.72 -7.90 3.48
C TRP A 127 -2.10 -8.95 4.52
N ILE A 128 -3.05 -8.63 5.40
CA ILE A 128 -3.58 -9.58 6.39
C ILE A 128 -4.52 -10.57 5.72
N ALA A 129 -5.37 -10.09 4.82
CA ALA A 129 -6.29 -10.93 4.07
C ALA A 129 -5.53 -11.97 3.23
N THR A 130 -4.48 -11.58 2.49
CA THR A 130 -3.63 -12.50 1.72
C THR A 130 -2.91 -13.52 2.60
N ALA A 131 -2.42 -13.11 3.78
CA ALA A 131 -1.78 -14.04 4.70
C ALA A 131 -2.74 -15.12 5.21
N ARG A 132 -4.01 -14.77 5.42
CA ARG A 132 -5.02 -15.64 6.01
C ARG A 132 -5.80 -16.46 4.98
N PHE A 133 -5.89 -16.00 3.73
CA PHE A 133 -6.80 -16.58 2.72
C PHE A 133 -6.54 -18.06 2.44
N THR A 134 -5.29 -18.43 2.15
CA THR A 134 -4.90 -19.82 1.86
C THR A 134 -4.36 -20.57 3.08
N GLY A 135 -4.26 -19.91 4.24
CA GLY A 135 -3.66 -20.45 5.47
C GLY A 135 -2.15 -20.72 5.43
N THR A 136 -1.56 -20.82 4.23
CA THR A 136 -0.12 -21.09 4.01
C THR A 136 0.70 -19.81 3.81
N GLY A 137 0.06 -18.65 3.61
CA GLY A 137 0.76 -17.38 3.35
C GLY A 137 1.58 -17.40 2.06
N SER A 138 1.28 -18.31 1.15
CA SER A 138 2.05 -18.55 -0.06
C SER A 138 2.03 -17.35 -1.01
N MET A 139 0.84 -16.79 -1.26
CA MET A 139 0.68 -15.58 -2.08
C MET A 139 1.24 -14.32 -1.38
N LEU A 140 1.25 -14.30 -0.05
CA LEU A 140 1.86 -13.22 0.73
C LEU A 140 3.37 -13.13 0.43
N LEU A 141 4.07 -14.26 0.41
CA LEU A 141 5.50 -14.31 0.10
C LEU A 141 5.76 -13.89 -1.35
N VAL A 142 4.97 -14.37 -2.30
CA VAL A 142 5.09 -14.00 -3.72
C VAL A 142 4.90 -12.50 -3.90
N ALA A 143 3.84 -11.92 -3.32
CA ALA A 143 3.58 -10.49 -3.38
C ALA A 143 4.66 -9.68 -2.66
N GLY A 144 5.13 -10.14 -1.50
CA GLY A 144 6.18 -9.50 -0.72
C GLY A 144 7.52 -9.43 -1.47
N ILE A 145 7.97 -10.56 -2.03
CA ILE A 145 9.21 -10.64 -2.82
C ILE A 145 9.10 -9.77 -4.07
N SER A 146 7.98 -9.84 -4.77
CA SER A 146 7.76 -9.04 -5.97
C SER A 146 7.75 -7.54 -5.67
N THR A 147 7.13 -7.13 -4.55
CA THR A 147 7.14 -5.75 -4.07
C THR A 147 8.56 -5.30 -3.72
N ALA A 148 9.32 -6.13 -3.01
CA ALA A 148 10.69 -5.85 -2.64
C ALA A 148 11.60 -5.64 -3.87
N VAL A 149 11.50 -6.53 -4.87
CA VAL A 149 12.25 -6.43 -6.13
C VAL A 149 11.88 -5.16 -6.90
N ALA A 150 10.58 -4.87 -7.03
CA ALA A 150 10.13 -3.64 -7.70
C ALA A 150 10.63 -2.37 -7.00
N LEU A 151 10.69 -2.35 -5.67
CA LEU A 151 11.24 -1.22 -4.90
C LEU A 151 12.74 -1.08 -5.07
N LEU A 152 13.50 -2.18 -5.08
CA LEU A 152 14.95 -2.18 -5.29
C LEU A 152 15.33 -1.72 -6.70
N VAL A 153 14.66 -2.25 -7.73
CA VAL A 153 14.79 -1.73 -9.11
C VAL A 153 14.35 -0.26 -9.16
N GLY A 154 13.28 0.05 -8.43
CA GLY A 154 12.77 1.39 -8.18
C GLY A 154 13.78 2.37 -7.55
N ALA A 155 14.83 1.90 -6.89
CA ALA A 155 15.88 2.74 -6.31
C ALA A 155 16.94 3.19 -7.33
N ILE A 156 17.02 2.53 -8.49
CA ILE A 156 18.04 2.82 -9.50
C ILE A 156 17.81 4.22 -10.10
N ASN A 157 18.83 5.08 -10.01
CA ASN A 157 18.81 6.47 -10.49
C ASN A 157 18.96 6.60 -12.02
N TRP A 158 18.20 5.81 -12.77
CA TRP A 158 18.16 5.81 -14.25
C TRP A 158 16.86 6.41 -14.77
N PRO A 159 16.76 6.81 -16.06
CA PRO A 159 15.52 7.36 -16.63
C PRO A 159 14.35 6.38 -16.52
N ASP A 160 13.14 6.90 -16.29
CA ASP A 160 11.95 6.06 -16.06
C ASP A 160 11.55 5.23 -17.27
N THR A 161 11.94 5.65 -18.47
CA THR A 161 11.75 4.87 -19.71
C THR A 161 12.44 3.51 -19.65
N ILE A 162 13.53 3.38 -18.89
CA ILE A 162 14.25 2.13 -18.71
C ILE A 162 13.79 1.44 -17.42
N VAL A 163 13.64 2.18 -16.33
CA VAL A 163 13.40 1.51 -15.04
C VAL A 163 11.96 1.05 -14.83
N ALA A 164 10.97 1.73 -15.42
CA ALA A 164 9.59 1.27 -15.35
C ALA A 164 9.38 -0.12 -15.98
N PRO A 165 9.81 -0.39 -17.23
CA PRO A 165 9.69 -1.73 -17.80
C PRO A 165 10.56 -2.75 -17.06
N LEU A 166 11.75 -2.39 -16.57
CA LEU A 166 12.56 -3.29 -15.76
C LEU A 166 11.88 -3.65 -14.43
N ALA A 167 11.27 -2.70 -13.74
CA ALA A 167 10.56 -2.97 -12.49
C ALA A 167 9.40 -3.94 -12.71
N ILE A 168 8.65 -3.78 -13.81
CA ILE A 168 7.57 -4.69 -14.20
C ILE A 168 8.13 -6.08 -14.53
N ALA A 169 9.17 -6.15 -15.36
CA ALA A 169 9.77 -7.41 -15.79
C ALA A 169 10.38 -8.18 -14.61
N PHE A 170 11.21 -7.53 -13.78
CA PHE A 170 11.84 -8.20 -12.65
C PHE A 170 10.84 -8.58 -11.56
N ALA A 171 9.83 -7.76 -11.27
CA ALA A 171 8.76 -8.12 -10.34
C ALA A 171 7.93 -9.31 -10.88
N GLY A 172 7.55 -9.24 -12.16
CA GLY A 172 6.84 -10.29 -12.87
C GLY A 172 7.62 -11.61 -12.97
N LEU A 173 8.95 -11.58 -13.00
CA LEU A 173 9.80 -12.77 -12.96
C LEU A 173 10.09 -13.27 -11.54
N ALA A 174 10.24 -12.36 -10.57
CA ALA A 174 10.48 -12.71 -9.18
C ALA A 174 9.31 -13.50 -8.58
N ALA A 175 8.09 -13.12 -8.94
CA ALA A 175 6.89 -13.79 -8.45
C ALA A 175 6.79 -15.29 -8.83
N PRO A 176 6.88 -15.73 -10.10
CA PRO A 176 6.86 -17.14 -10.46
C PRO A 176 8.09 -17.89 -9.96
N LEU A 177 9.28 -17.27 -9.92
CA LEU A 177 10.46 -17.89 -9.33
C LEU A 177 10.25 -18.18 -7.84
N SER A 178 9.72 -17.22 -7.10
CA SER A 178 9.36 -17.42 -5.69
C SER A 178 8.24 -18.46 -5.52
N ALA A 179 7.27 -18.49 -6.42
CA ALA A 179 6.20 -19.48 -6.41
C ALA A 179 6.74 -20.91 -6.60
N LEU A 180 7.63 -21.11 -7.58
CA LEU A 180 8.23 -22.41 -7.88
C LEU A 180 9.15 -22.91 -6.77
N VAL A 181 9.93 -22.01 -6.16
CA VAL A 181 10.94 -22.39 -5.16
C VAL A 181 10.36 -22.53 -3.76
N LEU A 182 9.39 -21.69 -3.39
CA LEU A 182 8.97 -21.54 -1.98
C LEU A 182 7.57 -22.06 -1.68
N THR A 183 6.65 -22.08 -2.65
CA THR A 183 5.22 -22.20 -2.32
C THR A 183 4.38 -23.12 -3.20
N GLY A 184 4.89 -23.57 -4.35
CA GLY A 184 4.17 -24.47 -5.27
C GLY A 184 2.94 -23.85 -5.94
N ILE A 185 2.78 -22.51 -5.90
CA ILE A 185 1.65 -21.83 -6.56
C ILE A 185 1.78 -21.94 -8.09
N ALA A 186 0.64 -21.99 -8.78
CA ALA A 186 0.58 -21.89 -10.23
C ALA A 186 1.34 -20.66 -10.77
N VAL A 187 2.18 -20.90 -11.78
CA VAL A 187 3.09 -19.91 -12.37
C VAL A 187 2.33 -18.71 -12.96
N ILE A 188 1.17 -18.95 -13.56
CA ILE A 188 0.39 -17.92 -14.25
C ILE A 188 -0.16 -16.87 -13.26
N PRO A 189 -0.90 -17.24 -12.19
CA PRO A 189 -1.34 -16.29 -11.17
C PRO A 189 -0.19 -15.52 -10.51
N ALA A 190 0.91 -16.21 -10.19
CA ALA A 190 2.08 -15.57 -9.59
C ALA A 190 2.68 -14.51 -10.52
N THR A 191 2.86 -14.82 -11.82
CA THR A 191 3.40 -13.88 -12.81
C THR A 191 2.49 -12.67 -12.97
N ALA A 192 1.17 -12.88 -13.06
CA ALA A 192 0.20 -11.80 -13.16
C ALA A 192 0.25 -10.87 -11.93
N THR A 193 0.28 -11.43 -10.73
CA THR A 193 0.47 -10.67 -9.48
C THR A 193 1.76 -9.86 -9.52
N GLY A 194 2.88 -10.47 -9.86
CA GLY A 194 4.16 -9.79 -9.86
C GLY A 194 4.25 -8.64 -10.87
N ALA A 195 3.73 -8.85 -12.07
CA ALA A 195 3.70 -7.83 -13.12
C ALA A 195 2.81 -6.64 -12.72
N LEU A 196 1.63 -6.90 -12.13
CA LEU A 196 0.72 -5.85 -11.66
C LEU A 196 1.34 -5.04 -10.51
N ILE A 197 1.99 -5.70 -9.55
CA ILE A 197 2.72 -5.05 -8.46
C ILE A 197 3.83 -4.14 -9.02
N GLY A 198 4.64 -4.67 -9.94
CA GLY A 198 5.70 -3.92 -10.60
C GLY A 198 5.17 -2.70 -11.35
N ALA A 199 4.03 -2.85 -12.04
CA ALA A 199 3.40 -1.76 -12.80
C ALA A 199 2.89 -0.64 -11.89
N VAL A 200 2.24 -0.98 -10.79
CA VAL A 200 1.75 0.00 -9.80
C VAL A 200 2.90 0.78 -9.19
N LEU A 201 3.97 0.10 -8.76
CA LEU A 201 5.13 0.75 -8.15
C LEU A 201 5.91 1.60 -9.16
N ALA A 202 6.06 1.13 -10.40
CA ALA A 202 6.67 1.89 -11.48
C ALA A 202 5.88 3.18 -11.80
N ALA A 203 4.55 3.09 -11.84
CA ALA A 203 3.68 4.24 -12.07
C ALA A 203 3.82 5.29 -10.96
N VAL A 204 3.87 4.85 -9.69
CA VAL A 204 4.04 5.75 -8.53
C VAL A 204 5.41 6.41 -8.53
N ARG A 205 6.48 5.67 -8.87
CA ARG A 205 7.82 6.24 -9.05
C ARG A 205 7.81 7.33 -10.13
N ARG A 206 7.21 7.05 -11.29
CA ARG A 206 7.13 8.00 -12.41
C ARG A 206 6.38 9.26 -12.00
N LEU A 207 5.26 9.11 -11.30
CA LEU A 207 4.48 10.23 -10.76
C LEU A 207 5.28 11.06 -9.75
N ASN A 208 6.14 10.43 -8.94
CA ASN A 208 6.94 11.15 -7.97
C ASN A 208 8.11 11.94 -8.61
N ARG A 209 8.64 11.46 -9.75
CA ARG A 209 9.76 12.12 -10.44
C ARG A 209 9.37 13.38 -11.19
N THR A 210 8.09 13.57 -11.51
CA THR A 210 7.60 14.83 -12.10
C THR A 210 7.49 15.96 -11.08
N ARG A 211 7.79 15.69 -9.80
CA ARG A 211 7.60 16.63 -8.72
C ARG A 211 8.83 17.52 -8.52
N SER A 212 8.63 18.83 -8.54
CA SER A 212 9.71 19.82 -8.37
C SER A 212 9.98 20.23 -6.91
N ARG A 213 9.07 19.91 -5.98
CA ARG A 213 9.17 20.33 -4.57
C ARG A 213 9.83 19.26 -3.70
N PRO A 214 10.77 19.64 -2.80
CA PRO A 214 11.30 18.74 -1.78
C PRO A 214 10.17 18.18 -0.91
N VAL A 215 10.26 16.90 -0.57
CA VAL A 215 9.26 16.21 0.25
C VAL A 215 9.76 16.18 1.70
N PRO A 216 8.97 16.61 2.69
CA PRO A 216 9.34 16.48 4.11
C PRO A 216 9.43 15.00 4.51
N ALA A 217 10.18 14.69 5.58
CA ALA A 217 10.38 13.31 6.04
C ALA A 217 9.08 12.51 6.23
N ALA A 218 8.06 13.10 6.86
CA ALA A 218 6.74 12.47 7.00
C ALA A 218 6.07 12.20 5.64
N GLY A 219 6.22 13.12 4.68
CA GLY A 219 5.71 12.93 3.33
C GLY A 219 6.46 11.83 2.56
N LEU A 220 7.75 11.63 2.82
CA LEU A 220 8.53 10.53 2.26
C LEU A 220 8.04 9.17 2.77
N MET A 221 7.69 9.07 4.05
CA MET A 221 7.08 7.84 4.60
C MET A 221 5.78 7.50 3.89
N ALA A 222 4.89 8.47 3.70
CA ALA A 222 3.63 8.24 3.00
C ALA A 222 3.78 7.90 1.53
N LEU A 223 4.71 8.56 0.83
CA LEU A 223 5.05 8.22 -0.55
C LEU A 223 5.57 6.78 -0.67
N ALA A 224 6.41 6.35 0.28
CA ALA A 224 7.01 5.02 0.26
C ALA A 224 6.02 3.92 0.65
N LEU A 225 5.24 4.14 1.71
CA LEU A 225 4.35 3.13 2.28
C LEU A 225 2.99 3.07 1.56
N GLY A 226 2.48 4.19 1.06
CA GLY A 226 1.19 4.25 0.37
C GLY A 226 0.98 3.18 -0.71
N PRO A 227 1.89 3.03 -1.70
CA PRO A 227 1.72 2.01 -2.73
C PRO A 227 2.02 0.59 -2.22
N VAL A 228 2.87 0.44 -1.20
CA VAL A 228 3.11 -0.86 -0.55
C VAL A 228 1.82 -1.35 0.10
N LEU A 229 1.09 -0.49 0.81
CA LEU A 229 -0.21 -0.82 1.40
C LEU A 229 -1.22 -1.22 0.32
N ALA A 230 -1.29 -0.47 -0.79
CA ALA A 230 -2.22 -0.76 -1.89
C ALA A 230 -2.02 -2.13 -2.54
N VAL A 231 -0.76 -2.56 -2.67
CA VAL A 231 -0.39 -3.84 -3.27
C VAL A 231 -0.93 -5.04 -2.47
N GLY A 232 -1.11 -4.91 -1.16
CA GLY A 232 -1.67 -5.98 -0.33
C GLY A 232 -3.06 -6.41 -0.79
N SER A 233 -3.96 -5.45 -1.04
CA SER A 233 -5.30 -5.77 -1.55
C SER A 233 -5.28 -6.35 -2.96
N LEU A 234 -4.35 -5.90 -3.83
CA LEU A 234 -4.18 -6.49 -5.15
C LEU A 234 -3.80 -7.96 -5.07
N ALA A 235 -2.84 -8.31 -4.21
CA ALA A 235 -2.44 -9.70 -4.00
C ALA A 235 -3.62 -10.55 -3.52
N TYR A 236 -4.40 -10.07 -2.56
CA TYR A 236 -5.59 -10.77 -2.06
C TYR A 236 -6.65 -11.01 -3.16
N PHE A 237 -6.99 -9.99 -3.96
CA PHE A 237 -8.00 -10.16 -4.99
C PHE A 237 -7.53 -11.05 -6.14
N ILE A 238 -6.24 -11.04 -6.48
CA ILE A 238 -5.71 -11.95 -7.50
C ILE A 238 -5.72 -13.39 -6.98
N ASP A 239 -5.36 -13.61 -5.71
CA ASP A 239 -5.49 -14.91 -5.04
C ASP A 239 -6.94 -15.41 -5.12
N LYS A 240 -7.91 -14.56 -4.75
CA LYS A 240 -9.34 -14.90 -4.77
C LYS A 240 -9.92 -15.10 -6.18
N LEU A 241 -9.34 -14.51 -7.23
CA LEU A 241 -9.87 -14.58 -8.61
C LEU A 241 -9.22 -15.67 -9.47
N LEU A 242 -7.95 -16.00 -9.22
CA LEU A 242 -7.18 -16.90 -10.09
C LEU A 242 -6.89 -18.26 -9.46
N LEU A 243 -7.01 -18.40 -8.13
CA LEU A 243 -6.76 -19.65 -7.41
C LEU A 243 -8.02 -20.25 -6.79
N TYR A 244 -9.12 -19.51 -6.76
CA TYR A 244 -10.45 -19.94 -6.30
C TYR A 244 -11.51 -19.53 -7.32
#